data_AF-A0A524K4L9-F1
#
_entry.id   AF-A0A524K4L9-F1
#
_cell.length_a   1.000
_cell.length_b   1.000
_cell.length_c   1.000
_cell.angle_alpha   90.00
_cell.angle_beta   90.00
_cell.angle_gamma   90.00
#
_symmetry.space_group_name_H-M   'P 1'
#
loop_
_entity.id
_entity.type
_entity.pdbx_description
1 polymer ?
#
loop_
_entity_poly.entity_id
_entity_poly.type
_entity_poly.pdbx_seq_one_letter_code
_entity_poly.pdbx_strand_id
1 'polypeptide(L)'
;GPFANLGNTLYWYDLETTSNPPLADLPSPDNAWYFGMPSGGQRVTGKSTVNPYTAWAVVDGDISVVPVPAAAWLMGSALGLLGWMRRKQ
;
A
#
# COMPACT_ATOMS: atom_id res chain seq x y z
N GLY A 1 5.79 -8.58 -13.70
CA GLY A 1 5.89 -7.80 -12.46
C GLY A 1 6.59 -8.65 -11.40
N PRO A 2 6.97 -8.08 -10.24
CA PRO A 2 7.71 -8.80 -9.19
C PRO A 2 6.94 -9.95 -8.53
N PHE A 3 5.64 -10.06 -8.77
CA PHE A 3 4.78 -11.11 -8.22
C PHE A 3 4.22 -11.99 -9.35
N ALA A 4 4.29 -13.31 -9.16
CA ALA A 4 3.91 -14.31 -10.17
C ALA A 4 2.62 -15.11 -9.85
N ASN A 5 1.97 -14.84 -8.72
CA ASN A 5 0.78 -15.58 -8.24
C ASN A 5 -0.42 -14.67 -7.90
N LEU A 6 -0.50 -13.51 -8.55
CA LEU A 6 -1.64 -12.59 -8.36
C LEU A 6 -2.74 -12.93 -9.36
N GLY A 7 -3.89 -13.32 -8.84
CA GLY A 7 -5.09 -13.59 -9.63
C GLY A 7 -5.79 -12.30 -10.05
N ASN A 8 -6.62 -12.42 -11.10
CA ASN A 8 -7.51 -11.34 -11.54
C ASN A 8 -8.74 -11.24 -10.62
N THR A 9 -8.52 -10.91 -9.35
CA THR A 9 -9.54 -10.90 -8.30
C THR A 9 -9.36 -9.72 -7.34
N LEU A 10 -10.20 -9.68 -6.32
CA LEU A 10 -10.17 -8.69 -5.27
C LEU A 10 -9.45 -9.26 -4.05
N TYR A 11 -8.51 -8.47 -3.51
CA TYR A 11 -7.72 -8.84 -2.34
C TYR A 11 -8.05 -7.96 -1.14
N TRP A 12 -8.10 -8.57 0.04
CA TRP A 12 -8.16 -7.83 1.31
C TRP A 12 -6.86 -7.07 1.54
N TYR A 13 -6.98 -5.90 2.18
CA TYR A 13 -5.87 -5.15 2.74
C TYR A 13 -6.06 -5.09 4.26
N ASP A 14 -5.01 -5.43 5.01
CA ASP A 14 -5.00 -5.67 6.46
C ASP A 14 -5.35 -4.43 7.33
N LEU A 15 -5.71 -3.32 6.70
CA LEU A 15 -6.10 -2.10 7.39
C LEU A 15 -7.62 -2.03 7.55
N GLU A 16 -8.08 -2.17 8.79
CA GLU A 16 -9.45 -1.80 9.17
C GLU A 16 -9.69 -0.31 8.96
N THR A 17 -10.91 0.06 8.57
CA THR A 17 -11.23 1.47 8.38
C THR A 17 -12.59 1.85 8.93
N THR A 18 -12.63 3.02 9.56
CA THR A 18 -13.85 3.71 10.00
C THR A 18 -14.32 4.75 8.99
N SER A 19 -13.64 4.88 7.84
CA SER A 19 -13.68 6.07 6.98
C SER A 19 -14.90 6.20 6.06
N ASN A 20 -16.06 5.72 6.46
CA ASN A 20 -17.33 6.16 5.86
C ASN A 20 -18.12 6.87 6.97
N PRO A 21 -18.94 7.91 6.68
CA PRO A 21 -19.96 8.30 7.66
C PRO A 21 -20.70 7.03 8.08
N PRO A 22 -21.10 6.89 9.35
CA PRO A 22 -21.83 5.71 9.78
C PRO A 22 -23.02 5.54 8.82
N LEU A 23 -22.91 4.55 7.92
CA LEU A 23 -24.08 3.97 7.32
C LEU A 23 -24.87 3.51 8.54
N ALA A 24 -26.07 4.05 8.72
CA ALA A 24 -26.86 3.95 9.94
C ALA A 24 -27.09 2.49 10.42
N ASP A 25 -26.72 1.51 9.59
CA ASP A 25 -26.94 0.09 9.77
C ASP A 25 -25.65 -0.74 9.94
N LEU A 26 -24.45 -0.12 10.06
CA LEU A 26 -23.18 -0.85 10.25
C LEU A 26 -22.52 -0.50 11.60
N PRO A 27 -22.65 -1.35 12.64
CA PRO A 27 -22.12 -1.06 13.98
C PRO A 27 -20.61 -1.29 14.07
N SER A 28 -19.83 -0.24 14.41
CA SER A 28 -18.37 -0.34 14.70
C SER A 28 -17.54 -0.91 13.51
N PRO A 29 -16.21 -1.16 13.53
CA PRO A 29 -15.39 -1.27 12.32
C PRO A 29 -15.60 -2.62 11.59
N ASP A 30 -16.78 -2.78 10.99
CA ASP A 30 -17.13 -3.91 10.14
C ASP A 30 -16.70 -3.68 8.69
N ASN A 31 -15.93 -2.63 8.42
CA ASN A 31 -15.42 -2.29 7.09
C ASN A 31 -13.92 -2.54 6.98
N ALA A 32 -13.50 -3.03 5.81
CA ALA A 32 -12.10 -3.20 5.46
C ALA A 32 -11.84 -2.66 4.04
N TRP A 33 -10.59 -2.33 3.78
CA TRP A 33 -10.13 -1.96 2.45
C TRP A 33 -9.94 -3.21 1.60
N TYR A 34 -10.30 -3.12 0.33
CA TYR A 34 -9.90 -4.10 -0.68
C TYR A 34 -9.24 -3.40 -1.88
N PHE A 35 -8.43 -4.17 -2.59
CA PHE A 35 -7.75 -3.77 -3.81
C PHE A 35 -8.12 -4.70 -4.97
N GLY A 36 -8.51 -4.12 -6.10
CA GLY A 36 -8.80 -4.86 -7.32
C GLY A 36 -7.62 -4.90 -8.27
N MET A 37 -7.01 -6.09 -8.43
CA MET A 37 -5.97 -6.32 -9.43
C MET A 37 -6.38 -6.02 -10.89
N PRO A 38 -7.64 -6.25 -11.34
CA PRO A 38 -8.02 -5.96 -12.72
C PRO A 38 -7.95 -4.48 -13.11
N SER A 39 -8.19 -3.57 -12.16
CA SER A 39 -8.37 -2.14 -12.42
C SER A 39 -7.47 -1.22 -11.59
N GLY A 40 -6.74 -1.78 -10.62
CA GLY A 40 -5.98 -1.00 -9.63
C GLY A 40 -6.84 -0.24 -8.63
N GLY A 41 -8.15 -0.48 -8.61
CA GLY A 41 -9.09 0.26 -7.77
C GLY A 41 -8.99 -0.13 -6.30
N GLN A 42 -9.03 0.87 -5.42
CA GLN A 42 -9.08 0.70 -3.98
C GLN A 42 -10.41 1.24 -3.43
N ARG A 43 -11.15 0.44 -2.65
CA ARG A 43 -12.44 0.84 -2.05
C ARG A 43 -12.65 0.19 -0.69
N VAL A 44 -13.60 0.75 0.06
CA VAL A 44 -14.05 0.23 1.35
C VAL A 44 -15.24 -0.70 1.13
N THR A 45 -15.34 -1.78 1.91
CA THR A 45 -16.51 -2.67 1.92
C THR A 45 -16.73 -3.35 3.27
N GLY A 46 -17.93 -3.86 3.50
CA GLY A 46 -18.28 -4.61 4.70
C GLY A 46 -17.64 -6.00 4.72
N LYS A 47 -16.97 -6.35 5.81
CA LYS A 47 -16.33 -7.66 6.06
C LYS A 47 -17.35 -8.81 6.08
N SER A 48 -18.58 -8.53 6.53
CA SER A 48 -19.65 -9.52 6.72
C SER A 48 -20.65 -9.60 5.57
N THR A 49 -20.69 -8.60 4.69
CA THR A 49 -21.77 -8.44 3.70
C THR A 49 -21.41 -8.99 2.32
N VAL A 50 -20.14 -9.30 2.05
CA VAL A 50 -19.65 -9.56 0.68
C VAL A 50 -18.98 -10.93 0.58
N ASN A 51 -19.12 -11.55 -0.59
CA ASN A 51 -18.47 -12.80 -1.02
C ASN A 51 -16.97 -12.83 -0.63
N PRO A 52 -16.38 -14.02 -0.36
CA PRO A 52 -15.04 -14.10 0.18
C PRO A 52 -14.01 -13.46 -0.76
N TYR A 53 -13.40 -12.37 -0.31
CA TYR A 53 -12.21 -11.80 -0.94
C TYR A 53 -10.99 -12.69 -0.66
N THR A 54 -10.00 -12.62 -1.54
CA THR A 54 -8.76 -13.37 -1.37
C THR A 54 -7.85 -12.65 -0.39
N ALA A 55 -7.28 -13.35 0.58
CA ALA A 55 -6.19 -12.83 1.40
C ALA A 55 -4.85 -13.25 0.78
N TRP A 56 -3.87 -12.36 0.81
CA TRP A 56 -2.50 -12.70 0.40
C TRP A 56 -1.63 -12.78 1.66
N ALA A 57 -1.17 -14.00 1.97
CA ALA A 57 -0.17 -14.20 3.01
C ALA A 57 1.20 -13.78 2.46
N VAL A 58 1.93 -13.00 3.24
CA VAL A 58 3.33 -12.63 2.96
C VAL A 58 4.20 -13.34 3.99
N VAL A 59 5.22 -14.06 3.55
CA VAL A 59 6.25 -14.63 4.43
C VAL A 59 7.56 -13.84 4.32
N ASP A 60 8.37 -13.89 5.37
CA ASP A 60 9.73 -13.34 5.35
C ASP A 60 10.49 -13.88 4.13
N GLY A 61 11.01 -12.97 3.31
CA GLY A 61 11.72 -13.29 2.07
C GLY A 61 10.89 -13.16 0.78
N ASP A 62 9.56 -13.05 0.84
CA ASP A 62 8.71 -12.78 -0.34
C ASP A 62 8.91 -11.36 -0.90
N ILE A 63 9.34 -10.44 -0.04
CA ILE A 63 9.59 -9.05 -0.39
C ILE A 63 11.10 -8.81 -0.35
N SER A 64 11.71 -8.61 -1.51
CA SER A 64 13.07 -8.07 -1.57
C SER A 64 13.03 -6.60 -1.16
N VAL A 65 13.84 -6.20 -0.17
CA VAL A 65 14.09 -4.77 0.08
C VAL A 65 14.79 -4.22 -1.16
N VAL A 66 14.07 -3.42 -1.94
CA VAL A 66 14.65 -2.69 -3.07
C VAL A 66 15.21 -1.38 -2.51
N PRO A 67 16.54 -1.20 -2.42
CA PRO A 67 17.09 0.10 -2.09
C PRO A 67 16.64 1.04 -3.20
N VAL A 68 15.92 2.12 -2.88
CA VAL A 68 15.46 3.08 -3.90
C VAL A 68 16.71 3.82 -4.40
N PRO A 69 17.31 3.43 -5.55
CA PRO A 69 18.64 3.93 -5.89
C PRO A 69 18.57 5.44 -6.15
N ALA A 70 17.44 5.90 -6.69
CA ALA A 70 17.13 7.30 -6.89
C ALA A 70 17.16 8.13 -5.60
N ALA A 71 16.71 7.57 -4.47
CA ALA A 71 16.75 8.28 -3.19
C ALA A 71 18.20 8.47 -2.70
N ALA A 72 19.07 7.48 -2.92
CA ALA A 72 20.50 7.61 -2.61
C ALA A 72 21.18 8.67 -3.50
N TRP A 73 20.86 8.72 -4.79
CA TRP A 73 21.36 9.74 -5.71
C TRP A 73 20.82 11.15 -5.40
N LEU A 74 19.54 11.27 -5.04
CA LEU A 74 18.95 12.53 -4.60
C LEU A 74 19.58 13.03 -3.29
N MET A 75 19.74 12.15 -2.31
CA MET A 75 20.41 12.46 -1.04
C MET A 75 21.87 12.89 -1.29
N GLY A 76 22.60 12.14 -2.10
CA GLY A 76 23.99 12.45 -2.46
C GLY A 76 24.13 13.79 -3.19
N SER A 77 23.23 14.08 -4.13
CA SER A 77 23.25 15.35 -4.86
C SER A 77 22.87 16.54 -3.98
N ALA A 78 21.90 16.39 -3.08
CA ALA A 78 21.54 17.41 -2.10
C ALA A 78 22.70 17.74 -1.15
N LEU A 79 23.38 16.72 -0.62
CA LEU A 79 24.56 16.90 0.24
C LEU A 79 25.74 17.53 -0.52
N GLY A 80 25.95 17.13 -1.78
CA GLY A 80 26.97 17.73 -2.65
C GLY A 80 26.72 19.22 -2.90
N LEU A 81 25.47 19.60 -3.20
CA LEU A 81 25.06 21.00 -3.37
C LEU A 81 25.26 21.82 -2.10
N LEU A 82 24.82 21.30 -0.94
CA LEU A 82 24.99 21.94 0.36
C LEU A 82 26.48 22.14 0.71
N GLY A 83 27.33 21.15 0.42
CA GLY A 83 28.77 21.24 0.61
C GLY A 83 29.42 22.30 -0.28
N TRP A 84 28.96 22.45 -1.53
CA TRP A 84 29.47 23.45 -2.46
C TRP A 84 29.10 24.88 -2.06
N MET A 85 27.85 25.10 -1.62
CA MET A 85 27.40 26.41 -1.15
C MET A 85 28.22 26.89 0.05
N ARG A 86 28.57 25.99 0.97
CA ARG A 86 29.41 26.31 2.14
C ARG A 86 30.87 26.68 1.79
N ARG A 87 31.39 26.24 0.65
CA ARG A 87 32.75 26.59 0.18
C ARG A 87 32.81 27.91 -0.59
N LYS A 88 31.66 28.42 -1.02
CA LYS A 88 31.52 29.66 -1.80
C LYS A 88 31.11 30.87 -0.97
N GLN A 89 30.72 30.66 0.29
CA GLN A 89 30.67 31.71 1.31
C GLN A 89 32.05 31.91 1.92
#